data_AF-A0A3Q8X639-F1
#
_entry.id   AF-A0A3Q8X639-F1
#
_cell.length_a   1.000
_cell.length_b   1.000
_cell.length_c   1.000
_cell.angle_alpha   90.00
_cell.angle_beta   90.00
_cell.angle_gamma   90.00
#
_symmetry.space_group_name_H-M   'P 1'
#
loop_
_entity.id
_entity.type
_entity.pdbx_description
1 polymer ?
#
loop_
_entity_poly.entity_id
_entity_poly.type
_entity_poly.pdbx_seq_one_letter_code
_entity_poly.pdbx_strand_id
1 'polypeptide(L)'
;MAAPFQIVTDVTDCPSPDILSISANTDIMFAAAFGRGIFHKSKDDTWSEAVQGLPEGVIVNRLQIIDRSVYICTNKGLFFYDANCWYPTDITIPCYQVVKQGLFLAAATEYGIWCKIGTYWKCIAYPNMAVYDLLLTPQYYFLGYNNGISLYDRYTDSGADFPLGTAITSLAVVHGRLVGVSIDGKLVQGDQKGGFTVNGFDGISMYALKTTETGVYACSSRGLYRLQLLGDRVIMRSMLTGYPVTDMCISGDCMYVSTLNWGLKKVVL
;
A
#
# COMPACT_ATOMS: atom_id res chain seq x y z
N MET A 1 -24.09 -6.54 -17.68
CA MET A 1 -23.42 -7.73 -17.11
C MET A 1 -21.99 -7.69 -17.66
N ALA A 2 -21.02 -7.18 -16.90
CA ALA A 2 -19.62 -7.13 -17.36
C ALA A 2 -19.03 -8.55 -17.28
N ALA A 3 -18.39 -8.99 -18.36
CA ALA A 3 -17.79 -10.32 -18.47
C ALA A 3 -16.84 -10.60 -17.28
N PRO A 4 -16.72 -11.87 -16.85
CA PRO A 4 -15.67 -12.24 -15.90
C PRO A 4 -14.30 -11.90 -16.52
N PHE A 5 -13.43 -11.24 -15.75
CA PHE A 5 -12.05 -10.95 -16.11
C PHE A 5 -11.42 -12.21 -16.71
N GLN A 6 -10.99 -12.13 -17.97
CA GLN A 6 -10.57 -13.27 -18.75
C GLN A 6 -9.05 -13.38 -18.72
N ILE A 7 -8.58 -14.58 -18.39
CA ILE A 7 -7.18 -15.02 -18.40
C ILE A 7 -6.36 -14.44 -17.23
N VAL A 8 -6.25 -15.26 -16.18
CA VAL A 8 -5.14 -15.21 -15.24
C VAL A 8 -4.02 -16.03 -15.87
N THR A 9 -2.98 -15.38 -16.42
CA THR A 9 -1.76 -16.12 -16.76
C THR A 9 -0.95 -16.30 -15.48
N ASP A 10 -0.68 -17.54 -15.10
CA ASP A 10 -0.13 -17.92 -13.80
C ASP A 10 1.32 -17.52 -13.53
N VAL A 11 2.00 -16.93 -14.52
CA VAL A 11 3.45 -17.00 -14.58
C VAL A 11 4.01 -15.63 -14.91
N THR A 12 4.45 -14.88 -13.90
CA THR A 12 5.48 -13.89 -14.17
C THR A 12 6.88 -14.48 -14.03
N ASP A 13 7.09 -15.77 -13.78
CA ASP A 13 8.42 -16.38 -13.51
C ASP A 13 9.18 -15.72 -12.34
N CYS A 14 8.48 -15.04 -11.42
CA CYS A 14 9.13 -14.44 -10.26
C CYS A 14 9.77 -15.56 -9.40
N PRO A 15 11.05 -15.44 -9.00
CA PRO A 15 11.77 -16.53 -8.31
C PRO A 15 11.26 -16.89 -6.91
N SER A 16 10.27 -16.15 -6.39
CA SER A 16 9.69 -16.38 -5.06
C SER A 16 8.18 -16.63 -5.13
N PRO A 17 7.68 -17.66 -4.41
CA PRO A 17 6.25 -17.90 -4.28
C PRO A 17 5.59 -16.94 -3.26
N ASP A 18 6.36 -16.32 -2.37
CA ASP A 18 5.86 -15.46 -1.30
C ASP A 18 6.18 -14.01 -1.61
N ILE A 19 5.26 -13.33 -2.29
CA ILE A 19 5.41 -11.91 -2.63
C ILE A 19 4.53 -11.06 -1.73
N LEU A 20 5.11 -10.06 -1.09
CA LEU A 20 4.43 -9.18 -0.14
C LEU A 20 4.01 -7.86 -0.76
N SER A 21 4.79 -7.34 -1.71
CA SER A 21 4.49 -6.08 -2.35
C SER A 21 4.98 -6.10 -3.80
N ILE A 22 4.25 -5.41 -4.66
CA ILE A 22 4.56 -5.28 -6.08
C ILE A 22 4.37 -3.84 -6.53
N SER A 23 5.26 -3.35 -7.38
CA SER A 23 5.08 -2.10 -8.09
C SER A 23 5.59 -2.24 -9.52
N ALA A 24 4.81 -1.75 -10.48
CA ALA A 24 5.13 -1.87 -11.90
C ALA A 24 4.69 -0.61 -12.65
N ASN A 25 5.44 -0.27 -13.69
CA ASN A 25 5.03 0.66 -14.74
C ASN A 25 5.32 0.01 -16.11
N THR A 26 5.34 0.80 -17.19
CA THR A 26 5.59 0.29 -18.55
C THR A 26 7.00 -0.23 -18.78
N ASP A 27 7.97 0.21 -17.98
CA ASP A 27 9.39 -0.03 -18.19
C ASP A 27 10.01 -0.95 -17.15
N ILE A 28 9.50 -0.93 -15.91
CA ILE A 28 10.10 -1.60 -14.76
C ILE A 28 9.04 -2.26 -13.88
N MET A 29 9.42 -3.38 -13.27
CA MET A 29 8.62 -4.07 -12.26
C MET A 29 9.52 -4.53 -11.12
N PHE A 30 9.05 -4.33 -9.89
CA PHE A 30 9.69 -4.79 -8.68
C PHE A 30 8.73 -5.63 -7.85
N ALA A 31 9.26 -6.69 -7.24
CA ALA A 31 8.54 -7.56 -6.35
C ALA A 31 9.37 -7.77 -5.07
N ALA A 32 8.77 -7.47 -3.91
CA ALA A 32 9.38 -7.73 -2.62
C ALA A 32 8.90 -9.07 -2.09
N ALA A 33 9.84 -9.98 -1.83
CA ALA A 33 9.56 -11.32 -1.38
C ALA A 33 9.85 -11.48 0.12
N PHE A 34 9.00 -12.21 0.83
CA PHE A 34 9.21 -12.46 2.25
C PHE A 34 10.48 -13.30 2.46
N GLY A 35 11.45 -12.74 3.19
CA GLY A 35 12.72 -13.41 3.51
C GLY A 35 13.67 -13.64 2.33
N ARG A 36 13.34 -13.18 1.11
CA ARG A 36 14.17 -13.37 -0.10
C ARG A 36 14.59 -12.06 -0.78
N GLY A 37 14.36 -10.93 -0.13
CA GLY A 37 14.77 -9.62 -0.64
C GLY A 37 13.85 -9.09 -1.74
N ILE A 38 14.42 -8.39 -2.71
CA ILE A 38 13.68 -7.69 -3.78
C ILE A 38 14.14 -8.23 -5.12
N PHE A 39 13.19 -8.48 -6.01
CA PHE A 39 13.42 -8.88 -7.39
C PHE A 39 13.01 -7.74 -8.34
N HIS A 40 13.77 -7.57 -9.41
CA HIS A 40 13.53 -6.63 -10.49
C HIS A 40 13.32 -7.41 -11.79
N LYS A 41 12.28 -7.06 -12.55
CA LYS A 41 12.05 -7.58 -13.90
C LYS A 41 12.59 -6.59 -14.93
N SER A 42 13.56 -7.04 -15.72
CA SER A 42 14.18 -6.25 -16.78
C SER A 42 13.24 -6.09 -17.99
N LYS A 43 13.64 -5.26 -18.96
CA LYS A 43 12.94 -5.09 -20.24
C LYS A 43 12.93 -6.36 -21.10
N ASP A 44 13.89 -7.25 -20.88
CA ASP A 44 13.99 -8.54 -21.57
C ASP A 44 13.17 -9.64 -20.86
N ASP A 45 12.27 -9.23 -19.96
CA ASP A 45 11.37 -10.10 -19.20
C ASP A 45 12.07 -11.06 -18.21
N THR A 46 13.34 -10.80 -17.89
CA THR A 46 14.13 -11.60 -16.95
C THR A 46 14.12 -11.03 -15.54
N TRP A 47 14.01 -11.90 -14.53
CA TRP A 47 14.13 -11.51 -13.13
C TRP A 47 15.57 -11.58 -12.64
N SER A 48 15.97 -10.57 -11.88
CA SER A 48 17.22 -10.55 -11.13
C SER A 48 16.97 -10.04 -9.72
N GLU A 49 17.81 -10.45 -8.77
CA GLU A 49 17.81 -9.83 -7.44
C GLU A 49 18.24 -8.36 -7.53
N ALA A 50 17.58 -7.52 -6.76
CA ALA A 50 17.82 -6.09 -6.64
C ALA A 50 18.03 -5.75 -5.17
N VAL A 51 19.10 -6.29 -4.56
CA VAL A 51 19.41 -6.10 -3.14
C VAL A 51 20.62 -5.20 -2.90
N GLN A 52 21.33 -4.81 -3.95
CA GLN A 52 22.50 -3.95 -3.86
C GLN A 52 22.15 -2.60 -3.23
N GLY A 53 22.91 -2.20 -2.20
CA GLY A 53 22.69 -0.96 -1.45
C GLY A 53 21.78 -1.09 -0.23
N LEU A 54 21.11 -2.25 -0.04
CA LEU A 54 20.31 -2.51 1.15
C LEU A 54 21.15 -3.10 2.30
N PRO A 55 20.92 -2.69 3.55
CA PRO A 55 21.52 -3.34 4.70
C PRO A 55 20.95 -4.76 4.90
N GLU A 56 21.69 -5.63 5.59
CA GLU A 56 21.21 -6.98 5.94
C GLU A 56 19.95 -6.92 6.83
N GLY A 57 19.05 -7.91 6.70
CA GLY A 57 17.84 -8.00 7.54
C GLY A 57 16.80 -6.91 7.27
N VAL A 58 16.83 -6.28 6.09
CA VAL A 58 15.76 -5.40 5.61
C VAL A 58 14.49 -6.21 5.36
N ILE A 59 13.39 -5.74 5.93
CA ILE A 59 12.03 -6.18 5.66
C ILE A 59 11.34 -5.06 4.91
N VAL A 60 10.85 -5.36 3.72
CA VAL A 60 10.10 -4.41 2.89
C VAL A 60 8.66 -4.39 3.35
N ASN A 61 8.18 -3.22 3.77
CA ASN A 61 6.79 -2.97 4.14
C ASN A 61 5.96 -2.63 2.91
N ARG A 62 6.51 -1.84 1.97
CA ARG A 62 5.79 -1.40 0.77
C ARG A 62 6.74 -0.98 -0.35
N LEU A 63 6.45 -1.39 -1.59
CA LEU A 63 7.06 -0.89 -2.82
C LEU A 63 6.15 0.16 -3.46
N GLN A 64 6.73 1.24 -3.97
CA GLN A 64 5.98 2.26 -4.71
C GLN A 64 6.79 2.86 -5.84
N ILE A 65 6.10 3.16 -6.95
CA ILE A 65 6.64 3.97 -8.04
C ILE A 65 5.99 5.34 -7.97
N ILE A 66 6.81 6.38 -7.82
CA ILE A 66 6.39 7.78 -7.76
C ILE A 66 7.26 8.56 -8.75
N ASP A 67 6.64 9.21 -9.74
CA ASP A 67 7.34 9.97 -10.80
C ASP A 67 8.48 9.21 -11.49
N ARG A 68 8.29 7.91 -11.77
CA ARG A 68 9.31 7.00 -12.33
C ARG A 68 10.43 6.61 -11.36
N SER A 69 10.53 7.22 -10.18
CA SER A 69 11.42 6.73 -9.12
C SER A 69 10.75 5.59 -8.36
N VAL A 70 11.53 4.55 -8.04
CA VAL A 70 11.06 3.45 -7.18
C VAL A 70 11.50 3.73 -5.76
N TYR A 71 10.57 3.61 -4.83
CA TYR A 71 10.79 3.75 -3.40
C TYR A 71 10.46 2.44 -2.69
N ILE A 72 11.23 2.13 -1.65
CA ILE A 72 10.90 1.08 -0.69
C ILE A 72 10.77 1.65 0.71
N CYS A 73 9.64 1.35 1.33
CA CYS A 73 9.39 1.58 2.74
C CYS A 73 9.80 0.31 3.49
N THR A 74 10.70 0.42 4.47
CA THR A 74 11.29 -0.73 5.15
C THR A 74 11.30 -0.56 6.67
N ASN A 75 11.58 -1.65 7.40
CA ASN A 75 11.87 -1.60 8.84
C ASN A 75 13.16 -0.83 9.20
N LYS A 76 13.98 -0.42 8.22
CA LYS A 76 15.26 0.29 8.43
C LYS A 76 15.32 1.67 7.79
N GLY A 77 14.20 2.18 7.27
CA GLY A 77 14.18 3.46 6.57
C GLY A 77 13.41 3.47 5.28
N LEU A 78 13.52 4.59 4.57
CA LEU A 78 13.08 4.79 3.20
C LEU A 78 14.30 4.80 2.28
N PHE A 79 14.23 4.02 1.19
CA PHE A 79 15.26 3.99 0.15
C PHE A 79 14.62 4.30 -1.20
N PHE A 80 15.42 4.78 -2.15
CA PHE A 80 15.03 4.92 -3.54
C PHE A 80 16.01 4.16 -4.44
N TYR A 81 15.51 3.66 -5.57
CA TYR A 81 16.31 2.94 -6.56
C TYR A 81 16.83 3.90 -7.63
N ASP A 82 18.14 3.87 -7.87
CA ASP A 82 18.80 4.59 -8.96
C ASP A 82 20.06 3.84 -9.40
N ALA A 83 20.44 3.94 -10.67
CA ALA A 83 21.66 3.32 -11.22
C ALA A 83 21.90 1.85 -10.78
N ASN A 84 20.83 1.04 -10.74
CA ASN A 84 20.83 -0.35 -10.27
C ASN A 84 21.18 -0.59 -8.79
N CYS A 85 21.06 0.44 -7.94
CA CYS A 85 21.38 0.39 -6.53
C CYS A 85 20.30 1.07 -5.68
N TRP A 86 20.11 0.61 -4.45
CA TRP A 86 19.28 1.29 -3.47
C TRP A 86 20.09 2.32 -2.68
N TYR A 87 19.58 3.54 -2.62
CA TYR A 87 20.16 4.63 -1.84
C TYR A 87 19.26 4.99 -0.67
N PRO A 88 19.80 5.09 0.56
CA PRO A 88 19.03 5.54 1.70
C PRO A 88 18.65 7.01 1.57
N THR A 89 17.51 7.37 2.16
CA THR A 89 17.14 8.77 2.42
C THR A 89 17.50 9.15 3.86
N ASP A 90 17.17 10.38 4.26
CA ASP A 90 17.32 10.82 5.65
C ASP A 90 16.39 10.09 6.63
N ILE A 91 15.37 9.38 6.14
CA ILE A 91 14.49 8.57 6.99
C ILE A 91 15.17 7.23 7.25
N THR A 92 15.80 7.12 8.42
CA THR A 92 16.53 5.94 8.91
C THR A 92 15.75 5.12 9.95
N ILE A 93 14.46 5.42 10.10
CA ILE A 93 13.51 4.79 11.02
C ILE A 93 12.50 3.96 10.23
N PRO A 94 11.77 3.00 10.84
CA PRO A 94 10.78 2.21 10.12
C PRO A 94 9.81 3.11 9.35
N CYS A 95 9.72 2.87 8.04
CA CYS A 95 8.84 3.56 7.12
C CYS A 95 7.82 2.57 6.59
N TYR A 96 6.54 2.94 6.63
CA TYR A 96 5.43 2.07 6.27
C TYR A 96 4.84 2.43 4.90
N GLN A 97 4.88 3.73 4.57
CA GLN A 97 4.35 4.24 3.32
C GLN A 97 5.05 5.53 2.91
N VAL A 98 5.21 5.72 1.61
CA VAL A 98 5.47 7.01 0.99
C VAL A 98 4.25 7.36 0.13
N VAL A 99 3.94 8.64 -0.08
CA VAL A 99 2.82 9.05 -0.93
C VAL A 99 3.10 10.44 -1.48
N LYS A 100 2.68 10.67 -2.72
CA LYS A 100 2.82 11.95 -3.41
C LYS A 100 1.46 12.56 -3.72
N GLN A 101 1.30 13.85 -3.45
CA GLN A 101 0.16 14.66 -3.85
C GLN A 101 0.65 16.01 -4.39
N GLY A 102 0.54 16.24 -5.70
CA GLY A 102 1.06 17.46 -6.33
C GLY A 102 2.58 17.57 -6.16
N LEU A 103 3.05 18.62 -5.48
CA LEU A 103 4.49 18.81 -5.17
C LEU A 103 4.89 18.19 -3.81
N PHE A 104 3.94 17.71 -3.03
CA PHE A 104 4.19 17.17 -1.70
C PHE A 104 4.51 15.67 -1.79
N LEU A 105 5.65 15.29 -1.23
CA LEU A 105 6.04 13.90 -1.01
C LEU A 105 6.16 13.67 0.49
N ALA A 106 5.34 12.79 1.03
CA ALA A 106 5.29 12.49 2.46
C ALA A 106 5.53 11.01 2.71
N ALA A 107 6.03 10.69 3.91
CA ALA A 107 6.27 9.35 4.38
C ALA A 107 5.60 9.16 5.75
N ALA A 108 4.90 8.04 5.89
CA ALA A 108 4.34 7.55 7.13
C ALA A 108 5.38 6.62 7.79
N THR A 109 5.76 6.93 9.03
CA THR A 109 6.86 6.27 9.74
C THR A 109 6.47 5.87 11.15
N GLU A 110 7.38 5.19 11.85
CA GLU A 110 7.26 4.89 13.29
C GLU A 110 7.12 6.15 14.15
N TYR A 111 7.65 7.27 13.68
CA TYR A 111 7.72 8.54 14.40
C TYR A 111 7.09 9.67 13.56
N GLY A 112 5.83 9.46 13.19
CA GLY A 112 4.97 10.47 12.59
C GLY A 112 5.01 10.57 11.07
N ILE A 113 4.68 11.77 10.59
CA ILE A 113 4.65 12.10 9.17
C ILE A 113 5.91 12.89 8.84
N TRP A 114 6.64 12.43 7.85
CA TRP A 114 7.83 13.10 7.32
C TRP A 114 7.50 13.66 5.94
N CYS A 115 7.95 14.87 5.64
CA CYS A 115 7.78 15.49 4.33
C CYS A 115 9.15 15.80 3.71
N LYS A 116 9.27 15.57 2.41
CA LYS A 116 10.45 15.97 1.65
C LYS A 116 10.41 17.48 1.39
N ILE A 117 11.47 18.20 1.77
CA ILE A 117 11.66 19.63 1.56
C ILE A 117 12.99 19.82 0.82
N GLY A 118 12.91 20.08 -0.49
CA GLY A 118 14.11 20.10 -1.34
C GLY A 118 14.79 18.74 -1.35
N THR A 119 16.01 18.66 -0.81
CA THR A 119 16.82 17.44 -0.77
C THR A 119 16.70 16.66 0.53
N TYR A 120 16.09 17.22 1.58
CA TYR A 120 16.03 16.59 2.90
C TYR A 120 14.62 16.23 3.34
N TRP A 121 14.50 15.36 4.35
CA TRP A 121 13.23 15.02 4.99
C TRP A 121 13.09 15.66 6.36
N LYS A 122 11.87 16.11 6.69
CA LYS A 122 11.55 16.72 7.98
C LYS A 122 10.28 16.12 8.56
N CYS A 123 10.30 15.74 9.83
CA CYS A 123 9.07 15.38 10.56
C CYS A 123 8.19 16.63 10.69
N ILE A 124 6.96 16.55 10.19
CA ILE A 124 6.00 17.68 10.16
C ILE A 124 4.85 17.51 11.15
N ALA A 125 4.54 16.29 11.59
CA ALA A 125 3.44 16.03 12.52
C ALA A 125 3.60 14.68 13.24
N TYR A 126 3.04 14.57 14.44
CA TYR A 126 2.95 13.36 15.26
C TYR A 126 4.29 12.62 15.53
N PRO A 127 5.35 13.28 16.03
CA PRO A 127 6.69 12.67 16.17
C PRO A 127 6.75 11.43 17.09
N ASN A 128 5.71 11.17 17.89
CA ASN A 128 5.66 10.05 18.85
C ASN A 128 4.56 9.03 18.50
N MET A 129 4.11 8.99 17.25
CA MET A 129 3.02 8.12 16.81
C MET A 129 3.41 7.36 15.55
N ALA A 130 3.26 6.04 15.58
CA ALA A 130 3.41 5.22 14.38
C ALA A 130 2.24 5.47 13.43
N VAL A 131 2.57 5.89 12.21
CA VAL A 131 1.62 6.11 11.11
C VAL A 131 1.88 5.07 10.03
N TYR A 132 0.92 4.19 9.77
CA TYR A 132 1.07 3.06 8.84
C TYR A 132 0.62 3.38 7.41
N ASP A 133 -0.42 4.22 7.25
CA ASP A 133 -0.93 4.67 5.96
C ASP A 133 -1.34 6.15 6.04
N LEU A 134 -1.34 6.83 4.89
CA LEU A 134 -1.52 8.26 4.75
C LEU A 134 -2.30 8.57 3.47
N LEU A 135 -3.43 9.28 3.60
CA LEU A 135 -4.10 9.93 2.48
C LEU A 135 -3.93 11.44 2.57
N LEU A 136 -3.33 12.00 1.53
CA LEU A 136 -3.07 13.43 1.42
C LEU A 136 -4.19 14.13 0.66
N THR A 137 -4.78 15.16 1.27
CA THR A 137 -5.58 16.17 0.57
C THR A 137 -4.91 17.54 0.72
N PRO A 138 -5.30 18.56 -0.05
CA PRO A 138 -4.69 19.88 0.08
C PRO A 138 -4.81 20.45 1.49
N GLN A 139 -5.95 20.26 2.15
CA GLN A 139 -6.28 20.83 3.46
C GLN A 139 -6.02 19.87 4.64
N TYR A 140 -6.30 18.57 4.42
CA TYR A 140 -6.32 17.56 5.48
C TYR A 140 -5.44 16.36 5.16
N TYR A 141 -4.84 15.77 6.19
CA TYR A 141 -4.21 14.46 6.11
C TYR A 141 -5.01 13.45 6.92
N PHE A 142 -5.37 12.32 6.31
CA PHE A 142 -5.97 11.19 7.01
C PHE A 142 -4.90 10.15 7.30
N LEU A 143 -4.78 9.76 8.56
CA LEU A 143 -3.71 8.92 9.07
C LEU A 143 -4.28 7.61 9.58
N GLY A 144 -3.75 6.49 9.10
CA GLY A 144 -3.94 5.21 9.76
C GLY A 144 -2.82 5.05 10.79
N TYR A 145 -3.15 4.95 12.07
CA TYR A 145 -2.16 4.91 13.15
C TYR A 145 -2.41 3.74 14.10
N ASN A 146 -1.56 3.58 15.12
CA ASN A 146 -1.57 2.42 16.03
C ASN A 146 -2.83 2.21 16.86
N ASN A 147 -3.74 3.19 16.95
CA ASN A 147 -4.97 3.06 17.71
C ASN A 147 -6.24 3.49 16.95
N GLY A 148 -6.16 3.79 15.64
CA GLY A 148 -7.34 4.17 14.87
C GLY A 148 -7.04 5.01 13.64
N ILE A 149 -7.89 6.01 13.41
CA ILE A 149 -7.72 7.00 12.33
C ILE A 149 -7.53 8.39 12.96
N SER A 150 -6.62 9.19 12.41
CA SER A 150 -6.49 10.61 12.80
C SER A 150 -6.69 11.51 11.58
N LEU A 151 -7.32 12.65 11.79
CA LEU A 151 -7.50 13.72 10.81
C LEU A 151 -6.64 14.91 11.22
N TYR A 152 -5.62 15.23 10.44
CA TYR A 152 -4.75 16.35 10.70
C TYR A 152 -5.08 17.52 9.77
N ASP A 153 -5.45 18.65 10.35
CA ASP A 153 -5.68 19.91 9.67
C ASP A 153 -4.37 20.69 9.55
N ARG A 154 -3.94 20.93 8.31
CA ARG A 154 -2.67 21.60 8.02
C ARG A 154 -2.69 23.10 8.32
N TYR A 155 -3.86 23.74 8.34
CA TYR A 155 -3.96 25.18 8.54
C TYR A 155 -3.88 25.55 10.01
N THR A 156 -4.53 24.75 10.85
CA THR A 156 -4.58 24.96 12.30
C THR A 156 -3.48 24.20 13.04
N ASP A 157 -2.73 23.34 12.34
CA ASP A 157 -1.72 22.45 12.94
C ASP A 157 -2.32 21.61 14.08
N SER A 158 -3.51 21.06 13.83
CA SER A 158 -4.28 20.34 14.86
C SER A 158 -4.83 19.02 14.34
N GLY A 159 -4.82 18.02 15.20
CA GLY A 159 -5.38 16.70 14.93
C GLY A 159 -6.74 16.47 15.58
N ALA A 160 -7.57 15.65 14.95
CA ALA A 160 -8.73 15.00 15.56
C ALA A 160 -8.55 13.47 15.48
N ASP A 161 -8.50 12.81 16.64
CA ASP A 161 -8.26 11.38 16.73
C ASP A 161 -9.59 10.61 16.88
N PHE A 162 -9.70 9.51 16.14
CA PHE A 162 -10.82 8.59 16.17
C PHE A 162 -10.30 7.22 16.63
N PRO A 163 -10.26 6.96 17.96
CA PRO A 163 -9.73 5.73 18.50
C PRO A 163 -10.67 4.55 18.17
N LEU A 164 -10.10 3.49 17.63
CA LEU A 164 -10.79 2.25 17.24
C LEU A 164 -10.30 1.03 18.03
N GLY A 165 -9.29 1.18 18.90
CA GLY A 165 -8.71 0.10 19.68
C GLY A 165 -7.87 -0.89 18.85
N THR A 166 -7.54 -0.52 17.61
CA THR A 166 -6.77 -1.34 16.67
C THR A 166 -5.98 -0.43 15.73
N ALA A 167 -4.82 -0.91 15.29
CA ALA A 167 -4.00 -0.19 14.33
C ALA A 167 -4.64 -0.21 12.94
N ILE A 168 -4.62 0.91 12.23
CA ILE A 168 -5.13 1.00 10.85
C ILE A 168 -3.96 1.03 9.89
N THR A 169 -3.79 -0.05 9.13
CA THR A 169 -2.61 -0.33 8.30
C THR A 169 -2.78 0.04 6.85
N SER A 170 -4.03 0.25 6.41
CA SER A 170 -4.30 0.74 5.07
C SER A 170 -5.53 1.65 5.01
N LEU A 171 -5.49 2.68 4.17
CA LEU A 171 -6.58 3.63 3.96
C LEU A 171 -6.91 3.80 2.47
N ALA A 172 -8.18 4.05 2.16
CA ALA A 172 -8.64 4.42 0.83
C ALA A 172 -9.95 5.22 0.88
N VAL A 173 -10.38 5.77 -0.24
CA VAL A 173 -11.66 6.48 -0.37
C VAL A 173 -12.55 5.76 -1.38
N VAL A 174 -13.75 5.35 -0.95
CA VAL A 174 -14.76 4.71 -1.80
C VAL A 174 -15.98 5.62 -1.85
N HIS A 175 -16.27 6.22 -3.02
CA HIS A 175 -17.43 7.11 -3.22
C HIS A 175 -17.55 8.22 -2.16
N GLY A 176 -16.42 8.89 -1.86
CA GLY A 176 -16.37 9.97 -0.86
C GLY A 176 -16.38 9.50 0.60
N ARG A 177 -16.40 8.18 0.86
CA ARG A 177 -16.30 7.61 2.19
C ARG A 177 -14.89 7.09 2.46
N LEU A 178 -14.32 7.51 3.59
CA LEU A 178 -13.06 6.95 4.07
C LEU A 178 -13.28 5.49 4.51
N VAL A 179 -12.44 4.61 4.00
CA VAL A 179 -12.38 3.20 4.40
C VAL A 179 -10.95 2.86 4.80
N GLY A 180 -10.80 1.86 5.65
CA GLY A 180 -9.50 1.39 6.09
C GLY A 180 -9.49 -0.10 6.39
N VAL A 181 -8.29 -0.65 6.54
CA VAL A 181 -8.07 -2.02 7.02
C VAL A 181 -7.32 -1.95 8.32
N SER A 182 -7.82 -2.65 9.32
CA SER A 182 -7.15 -2.79 10.61
C SER A 182 -6.08 -3.89 10.58
N ILE A 183 -5.18 -3.91 11.56
CA ILE A 183 -4.11 -4.91 11.67
C ILE A 183 -4.65 -6.34 11.88
N ASP A 184 -5.85 -6.50 12.46
CA ASP A 184 -6.57 -7.77 12.56
C ASP A 184 -7.38 -8.12 11.30
N GLY A 185 -7.24 -7.32 10.24
CA GLY A 185 -7.79 -7.58 8.91
C GLY A 185 -9.28 -7.28 8.76
N LYS A 186 -9.85 -6.42 9.61
CA LYS A 186 -11.25 -5.97 9.52
C LYS A 186 -11.37 -4.70 8.68
N LEU A 187 -12.56 -4.47 8.12
CA LEU A 187 -12.86 -3.28 7.34
C LEU A 187 -13.34 -2.18 8.28
N VAL A 188 -12.66 -1.05 8.25
CA VAL A 188 -13.12 0.19 8.86
C VAL A 188 -13.82 1.03 7.80
N GLN A 189 -14.99 1.57 8.10
CA GLN A 189 -15.70 2.49 7.21
C GLN A 189 -16.21 3.70 7.99
N GLY A 190 -16.11 4.89 7.40
CA GLY A 190 -16.76 6.08 7.94
C GLY A 190 -18.27 5.91 7.97
N ASP A 191 -18.92 6.32 9.05
CA ASP A 191 -20.37 6.17 9.26
C ASP A 191 -21.19 7.37 8.74
N GLN A 192 -20.52 8.33 8.09
CA GLN A 192 -21.07 9.61 7.60
C GLN A 192 -21.63 10.55 8.70
N LYS A 193 -21.45 10.20 9.98
CA LYS A 193 -21.83 11.00 11.15
C LYS A 193 -20.61 11.54 11.89
N GLY A 194 -19.43 11.46 11.26
CA GLY A 194 -18.15 11.83 11.86
C GLY A 194 -17.49 10.72 12.66
N GLY A 195 -18.02 9.49 12.64
CA GLY A 195 -17.45 8.32 13.29
C GLY A 195 -17.03 7.23 12.28
N PHE A 196 -16.68 6.07 12.83
CA PHE A 196 -16.29 4.89 12.07
C PHE A 196 -16.92 3.63 12.64
N THR A 197 -17.16 2.65 11.77
CA THR A 197 -17.58 1.30 12.16
C THR A 197 -16.54 0.29 11.70
N VAL A 198 -16.24 -0.70 12.54
CA VAL A 198 -15.31 -1.79 12.24
C VAL A 198 -16.12 -3.06 11.99
N ASN A 199 -16.01 -3.62 10.79
CA ASN A 199 -16.76 -4.79 10.36
C ASN A 199 -15.80 -5.89 9.91
N GLY A 200 -15.96 -7.08 10.47
CA GLY A 200 -15.28 -8.29 9.99
C GLY A 200 -16.05 -8.95 8.85
N PHE A 201 -15.34 -9.72 8.04
CA PHE A 201 -15.93 -10.65 7.08
C PHE A 201 -15.54 -12.06 7.48
N ASP A 202 -16.51 -12.94 7.68
CA ASP A 202 -16.25 -14.28 8.20
C ASP A 202 -15.27 -15.05 7.31
N GLY A 203 -14.15 -15.46 7.92
CA GLY A 203 -13.08 -16.19 7.25
C GLY A 203 -12.25 -15.38 6.26
N ILE A 204 -12.42 -14.05 6.18
CA ILE A 204 -11.64 -13.16 5.33
C ILE A 204 -10.94 -12.11 6.20
N SER A 205 -9.62 -12.18 6.28
CA SER A 205 -8.76 -11.10 6.75
C SER A 205 -8.23 -10.30 5.57
N MET A 206 -8.36 -8.98 5.60
CA MET A 206 -7.76 -8.08 4.62
C MET A 206 -6.34 -7.68 5.03
N TYR A 207 -5.47 -7.49 4.05
CA TYR A 207 -4.08 -7.09 4.26
C TYR A 207 -3.81 -5.65 3.82
N ALA A 208 -4.42 -5.21 2.72
CA ALA A 208 -4.21 -3.88 2.16
C ALA A 208 -5.39 -3.40 1.32
N LEU A 209 -5.53 -2.08 1.20
CA LEU A 209 -6.39 -1.42 0.22
C LEU A 209 -5.52 -0.80 -0.87
N LYS A 210 -5.96 -0.94 -2.12
CA LYS A 210 -5.26 -0.41 -3.30
C LYS A 210 -6.22 0.43 -4.12
N THR A 211 -5.94 1.72 -4.20
CA THR A 211 -6.71 2.67 -5.00
C THR A 211 -6.14 2.73 -6.40
N THR A 212 -7.02 2.67 -7.39
CA THR A 212 -6.71 2.78 -8.81
C THR A 212 -7.73 3.70 -9.48
N GLU A 213 -7.52 4.03 -10.75
CA GLU A 213 -8.50 4.78 -11.54
C GLU A 213 -9.86 4.07 -11.66
N THR A 214 -9.85 2.73 -11.63
CA THR A 214 -11.07 1.92 -11.74
C THR A 214 -11.78 1.72 -10.39
N GLY A 215 -11.17 2.12 -9.28
CA GLY A 215 -11.74 2.01 -7.94
C GLY A 215 -10.77 1.43 -6.92
N VAL A 216 -11.32 1.00 -5.78
CA VAL A 216 -10.57 0.49 -4.64
C VAL A 216 -10.69 -1.03 -4.57
N TYR A 217 -9.55 -1.68 -4.37
CA TYR A 217 -9.45 -3.12 -4.23
C TYR A 217 -8.94 -3.49 -2.83
N ALA A 218 -9.48 -4.55 -2.27
CA ALA A 218 -9.05 -5.16 -1.02
C ALA A 218 -8.26 -6.44 -1.32
N CYS A 219 -6.98 -6.42 -0.94
CA CYS A 219 -6.09 -7.57 -0.91
C CYS A 219 -6.37 -8.36 0.37
N SER A 220 -6.60 -9.67 0.29
CA SER A 220 -7.05 -10.46 1.44
C SER A 220 -6.53 -11.90 1.43
N SER A 221 -6.69 -12.56 2.58
CA SER A 221 -6.42 -13.99 2.80
C SER A 221 -7.12 -14.96 1.83
N ARG A 222 -8.21 -14.54 1.16
CA ARG A 222 -8.97 -15.40 0.22
C ARG A 222 -8.90 -14.97 -1.24
N GLY A 223 -8.29 -13.81 -1.52
CA GLY A 223 -8.26 -13.26 -2.86
C GLY A 223 -8.25 -11.74 -2.93
N LEU A 224 -8.52 -11.25 -4.13
CA LEU A 224 -8.70 -9.84 -4.44
C LEU A 224 -10.19 -9.53 -4.61
N TYR A 225 -10.65 -8.47 -3.95
CA TYR A 225 -12.03 -8.01 -4.00
C TYR A 225 -12.08 -6.55 -4.42
N ARG A 226 -13.03 -6.16 -5.26
CA ARG A 226 -13.32 -4.75 -5.53
C ARG A 226 -14.34 -4.25 -4.52
N LEU A 227 -14.05 -3.14 -3.86
CA LEU A 227 -14.99 -2.48 -2.96
C LEU A 227 -16.04 -1.73 -3.77
N GLN A 228 -17.31 -1.93 -3.42
CA GLN A 228 -18.44 -1.22 -4.00
C GLN A 228 -19.35 -0.70 -2.89
N LEU A 229 -20.12 0.33 -3.18
CA LEU A 229 -21.11 0.86 -2.25
C LEU A 229 -22.51 0.39 -2.69
N LEU A 230 -23.26 -0.22 -1.77
CA LEU A 230 -24.67 -0.58 -1.95
C LEU A 230 -25.49 0.06 -0.82
N GLY A 231 -26.16 1.17 -1.14
CA GLY A 231 -26.74 2.05 -0.13
C GLY A 231 -25.64 2.62 0.78
N ASP A 232 -25.77 2.43 2.09
CA ASP A 232 -24.77 2.87 3.07
C ASP A 232 -23.77 1.78 3.47
N ARG A 233 -23.70 0.67 2.74
CA ARG A 233 -22.80 -0.44 3.07
C ARG A 233 -21.73 -0.62 2.02
N VAL A 234 -20.49 -0.76 2.47
CA VAL A 234 -19.41 -1.24 1.63
C VAL A 234 -19.56 -2.75 1.46
N ILE A 235 -19.63 -3.22 0.22
CA ILE A 235 -19.65 -4.62 -0.15
C ILE A 235 -18.37 -4.98 -0.91
N MET A 236 -17.98 -6.25 -0.83
CA MET A 236 -16.82 -6.79 -1.53
C MET A 236 -17.28 -7.64 -2.71
N ARG A 237 -16.96 -7.23 -3.94
CA ARG A 237 -17.17 -8.04 -5.14
C ARG A 237 -15.91 -8.82 -5.45
N SER A 238 -16.02 -10.14 -5.45
CA SER A 238 -14.91 -11.03 -5.80
C SER A 238 -14.38 -10.75 -7.21
N MET A 239 -13.06 -10.60 -7.34
CA MET A 239 -12.36 -10.41 -8.60
C MET A 239 -11.47 -11.62 -8.90
N LEU A 240 -10.77 -12.10 -7.87
CA LEU A 240 -9.79 -13.17 -7.94
C LEU A 240 -9.84 -13.94 -6.63
N THR A 241 -10.01 -15.26 -6.65
CA THR A 241 -10.16 -16.07 -5.43
C THR A 241 -9.34 -17.34 -5.50
N GLY A 242 -9.03 -17.89 -4.33
CA GLY A 242 -8.35 -19.19 -4.21
C GLY A 242 -6.92 -19.07 -3.68
N TYR A 243 -6.42 -17.85 -3.46
CA TYR A 243 -5.10 -17.61 -2.89
C TYR A 243 -5.09 -16.32 -2.07
N PRO A 244 -4.25 -16.23 -1.01
CA PRO A 244 -4.03 -14.99 -0.28
C PRO A 244 -3.33 -13.96 -1.16
N VAL A 245 -3.94 -12.79 -1.32
CA VAL A 245 -3.43 -11.66 -2.11
C VAL A 245 -2.91 -10.59 -1.16
N THR A 246 -1.64 -10.24 -1.24
CA THR A 246 -0.96 -9.30 -0.34
C THR A 246 -0.96 -7.87 -0.86
N ASP A 247 -0.81 -7.70 -2.16
CA ASP A 247 -0.68 -6.42 -2.83
C ASP A 247 -1.13 -6.55 -4.29
N MET A 248 -1.38 -5.41 -4.93
CA MET A 248 -1.62 -5.34 -6.36
C MET A 248 -1.16 -4.00 -6.92
N CYS A 249 -0.81 -3.98 -8.20
CA CYS A 249 -0.60 -2.77 -8.96
C CYS A 249 -1.23 -2.88 -10.35
N ILE A 250 -1.44 -1.75 -11.02
CA ILE A 250 -1.88 -1.70 -12.42
C ILE A 250 -0.76 -1.10 -13.25
N SER A 251 -0.46 -1.71 -14.39
CA SER A 251 0.41 -1.15 -15.41
C SER A 251 -0.16 -1.49 -16.79
N GLY A 252 -0.55 -0.44 -17.54
CA GLY A 252 -1.32 -0.58 -18.78
C GLY A 252 -2.66 -1.29 -18.53
N ASP A 253 -3.04 -2.19 -19.42
CA ASP A 253 -4.29 -2.97 -19.35
C ASP A 253 -4.14 -4.23 -18.46
N CYS A 254 -3.13 -4.26 -17.61
CA CYS A 254 -2.80 -5.41 -16.79
C CYS A 254 -2.78 -5.03 -15.31
N MET A 255 -3.42 -5.87 -14.51
CA MET A 255 -3.30 -5.89 -13.07
C MET A 255 -2.33 -6.99 -12.67
N TYR A 256 -1.31 -6.63 -11.88
CA TYR A 256 -0.37 -7.57 -11.29
C TYR A 256 -0.70 -7.74 -9.83
N VAL A 257 -0.81 -9.00 -9.39
CA VAL A 257 -1.28 -9.36 -8.06
C VAL A 257 -0.21 -10.19 -7.38
N SER A 258 0.25 -9.73 -6.21
CA SER A 258 1.16 -10.51 -5.38
C SER A 258 0.39 -11.41 -4.44
N THR A 259 0.93 -12.62 -4.24
CA THR A 259 0.26 -13.66 -3.46
C THR A 259 1.22 -14.29 -2.45
N LEU A 260 0.66 -14.90 -1.40
CA LEU A 260 1.41 -15.78 -0.50
C LEU A 260 1.37 -17.21 -1.05
N ASN A 261 2.54 -17.85 -1.14
CA ASN A 261 2.78 -19.20 -1.65
C ASN A 261 2.46 -19.45 -3.14
N TRP A 262 2.03 -18.45 -3.90
CA TRP A 262 1.55 -18.62 -5.28
C TRP A 262 2.21 -17.66 -6.30
N GLY A 263 3.22 -16.90 -5.87
CA GLY A 263 4.01 -15.99 -6.70
C GLY A 263 3.25 -14.73 -7.11
N LEU A 264 3.51 -14.27 -8.34
CA LEU A 264 2.79 -13.16 -8.96
C LEU A 264 1.80 -13.67 -9.99
N LYS A 265 0.63 -13.04 -10.03
CA LYS A 265 -0.41 -13.29 -11.03
C LYS A 265 -0.61 -12.07 -11.89
N LYS A 266 -0.93 -12.29 -13.16
CA LYS A 266 -1.29 -11.24 -14.12
C LYS A 266 -2.75 -11.43 -14.54
N VAL A 267 -3.53 -10.37 -14.44
CA VAL A 267 -4.94 -10.32 -14.85
C VAL A 267 -5.10 -9.23 -15.91
N VAL A 268 -5.66 -9.58 -17.06
CA VAL A 268 -5.98 -8.62 -18.12
C VAL A 268 -7.35 -8.00 -17.84
N LEU A 269 -7.44 -6.66 -17.92
CA LEU A 269 -8.62 -5.87 -17.53
C LEU A 269 -9.65 -5.70 -18.66
#